data_AF-A0A0B7NXA2-F1
#
_entry.id   AF-A0A0B7NXA2-F1
#
_cell.length_a   1.000
_cell.length_b   1.000
_cell.length_c   1.000
_cell.angle_alpha   90.00
_cell.angle_beta   90.00
_cell.angle_gamma   90.00
#
_symmetry.space_group_name_H-M   'P 1'
#
loop_
_entity.id
_entity.type
_entity.pdbx_description
1 polymer ?
#
loop_
_entity_poly.entity_id
_entity_poly.type
_entity_poly.pdbx_seq_one_letter_code
_entity_poly.pdbx_strand_id
1 'polypeptide(L)'
;MSFVSVKDTQFYQYNRPYFIKGANYWQGINLAAETKYGGDRNRLNHELDQLQKMGVNNLRIMASSEGPDDQPYRMRPSLQPRLGEYNEKIFQGLDYLLDALSKRKMTAVSNGPGFAQYIAWITRKEIPYPVTRDKWDEFTEFTTKFYSDDSNIKDKAGKLQTNRSLHPKNGFTK
;
A
#
# COMPACT_ATOMS: atom_id res chain seq x y z
N MET A 1 0.08 16.32 -16.39
CA MET A 1 0.17 16.03 -14.94
C MET A 1 1.34 16.82 -14.35
N SER A 2 1.23 17.27 -13.10
CA SER A 2 2.32 17.96 -12.36
C SER A 2 2.57 17.23 -11.04
N PHE A 3 3.84 17.02 -10.72
CA PHE A 3 4.27 16.48 -9.43
C PHE A 3 4.07 17.51 -8.32
N VAL A 4 3.77 17.01 -7.11
CA VAL A 4 3.84 17.83 -5.90
C VAL A 4 5.31 18.01 -5.55
N SER A 5 5.73 19.26 -5.34
CA SER A 5 7.08 19.62 -4.91
C SER A 5 7.07 20.29 -3.54
N VAL A 6 8.24 20.39 -2.92
CA VAL A 6 8.45 21.13 -1.69
C VAL A 6 9.24 22.39 -2.01
N LYS A 7 8.79 23.52 -1.45
CA LYS A 7 9.57 24.76 -1.39
C LYS A 7 9.49 25.27 0.04
N ASP A 8 10.65 25.40 0.68
CA ASP A 8 10.80 25.77 2.09
C ASP A 8 9.91 24.87 2.98
N THR A 9 8.89 25.44 3.62
CA THR A 9 7.98 24.75 4.54
C THR A 9 6.65 24.34 3.92
N GLN A 10 6.49 24.49 2.60
CA GLN A 10 5.20 24.32 1.93
C GLN A 10 5.25 23.42 0.69
N PHE A 11 4.18 22.65 0.47
CA PHE A 11 3.98 21.90 -0.77
C PHE A 11 3.44 22.79 -1.88
N TYR A 12 3.82 22.49 -3.12
CA TYR A 12 3.35 23.16 -4.33
C TYR A 12 2.89 22.15 -5.37
N GLN A 13 1.84 22.50 -6.11
CA GLN A 13 1.41 21.78 -7.32
C GLN A 13 0.95 22.81 -8.35
N TYR A 14 1.37 22.67 -9.61
CA TYR A 14 1.11 23.68 -10.65
C TYR A 14 1.50 25.11 -10.24
N ASN A 15 2.69 25.26 -9.61
CA ASN A 15 3.21 26.53 -9.08
C ASN A 15 2.29 27.26 -8.09
N ARG A 16 1.36 26.53 -7.46
CA ARG A 16 0.46 27.07 -6.44
C ARG A 16 0.62 26.32 -5.12
N PRO A 17 0.45 26.99 -3.97
CA PRO A 17 0.40 26.33 -2.67
C PRO A 17 -0.57 25.14 -2.68
N TYR A 18 -0.10 24.00 -2.22
CA TYR A 18 -0.86 22.76 -2.18
C TYR A 18 -1.07 22.32 -0.73
N PHE A 19 -2.30 22.45 -0.25
CA PHE A 19 -2.67 21.99 1.09
C PHE A 19 -3.27 20.59 1.03
N ILE A 20 -2.82 19.71 1.92
CA ILE A 20 -3.32 18.35 2.02
C ILE A 20 -4.70 18.35 2.69
N LYS A 21 -5.73 18.05 1.90
CA LYS A 21 -7.07 17.70 2.39
C LYS A 21 -7.20 16.20 2.25
N GLY A 22 -6.71 15.50 3.27
CA GLY A 22 -6.39 14.08 3.20
C GLY A 22 -7.46 13.15 3.75
N ALA A 23 -7.50 11.92 3.25
CA ALA A 23 -8.18 10.79 3.89
C ALA A 23 -7.31 9.52 3.81
N ASN A 24 -7.50 8.58 4.76
CA ASN A 24 -6.94 7.24 4.64
C ASN A 24 -7.89 6.36 3.82
N TYR A 25 -7.35 5.64 2.84
CA TYR A 25 -8.11 4.81 1.91
C TYR A 25 -7.30 3.56 1.52
N TRP A 26 -6.82 2.85 2.55
CA TRP A 26 -5.90 1.72 2.41
C TRP A 26 -6.53 0.54 1.67
N GLN A 27 -7.85 0.37 1.76
CA GLN A 27 -8.59 -0.69 1.07
C GLN A 27 -8.70 -0.48 -0.45
N GLY A 28 -8.32 0.70 -0.96
CA GLY A 28 -8.54 1.09 -2.35
C GLY A 28 -7.96 0.12 -3.37
N ILE A 29 -6.78 -0.46 -3.10
CA ILE A 29 -6.13 -1.42 -4.00
C ILE A 29 -6.96 -2.71 -4.19
N ASN A 30 -7.50 -3.27 -3.10
CA ASN A 30 -8.34 -4.47 -3.17
C ASN A 30 -9.71 -4.17 -3.78
N LEU A 31 -10.33 -3.03 -3.43
CA LEU A 31 -11.59 -2.61 -4.08
C LEU A 31 -11.41 -2.37 -5.59
N ALA A 32 -10.23 -1.93 -6.02
CA ALA A 32 -9.93 -1.66 -7.43
C ALA A 32 -9.65 -2.92 -8.27
N ALA A 33 -9.48 -4.09 -7.63
CA ALA A 33 -9.35 -5.36 -8.34
C ALA A 33 -10.63 -5.69 -9.14
N GLU A 34 -10.54 -6.62 -10.09
CA GLU A 34 -11.72 -7.15 -10.76
C GLU A 34 -12.62 -7.92 -9.77
N THR A 35 -13.93 -7.93 -9.99
CA THR A 35 -14.92 -8.57 -9.08
C THR A 35 -14.64 -10.05 -8.81
N LYS A 36 -14.16 -10.80 -9.81
CA LYS A 36 -13.77 -12.21 -9.63
C LYS A 36 -12.59 -12.43 -8.67
N TYR A 37 -11.86 -11.38 -8.29
CA TYR A 37 -10.77 -11.42 -7.30
C TYR A 37 -11.12 -10.69 -6.01
N GLY A 38 -12.41 -10.39 -5.79
CA GLY A 38 -12.92 -9.75 -4.56
C GLY A 38 -12.99 -8.22 -4.60
N GLY A 39 -12.77 -7.60 -5.77
CA GLY A 39 -12.91 -6.14 -5.92
C GLY A 39 -14.34 -5.68 -6.22
N ASP A 40 -14.55 -4.36 -6.12
CA ASP A 40 -15.80 -3.69 -6.46
C ASP A 40 -15.50 -2.28 -6.98
N ARG A 41 -15.27 -2.19 -8.30
CA ARG A 41 -14.93 -0.94 -8.97
C ARG A 41 -16.08 0.06 -9.00
N ASN A 42 -17.32 -0.40 -8.95
CA ASN A 42 -18.48 0.51 -8.91
C ASN A 42 -18.53 1.23 -7.57
N ARG A 43 -18.41 0.46 -6.48
CA ARG A 43 -18.27 1.00 -5.13
C ARG A 43 -17.06 1.93 -5.02
N LEU A 44 -15.89 1.50 -5.50
CA LEU A 44 -14.68 2.33 -5.52
C LEU A 44 -14.94 3.69 -6.16
N ASN A 45 -15.50 3.72 -7.38
CA ASN A 45 -15.76 4.99 -8.07
C ASN A 45 -16.74 5.86 -7.29
N HIS A 46 -17.78 5.27 -6.72
CA HIS A 46 -18.75 5.98 -5.89
C HIS A 46 -18.09 6.60 -4.65
N GLU A 47 -17.26 5.85 -3.92
CA GLU A 47 -16.52 6.33 -2.74
C GLU A 47 -15.54 7.46 -3.10
N LEU A 48 -14.83 7.34 -4.24
CA LEU A 48 -13.94 8.39 -4.71
C LEU A 48 -14.69 9.67 -5.12
N ASP A 49 -15.88 9.54 -5.72
CA ASP A 49 -16.72 10.70 -6.06
C ASP A 49 -17.25 11.39 -4.81
N GLN A 50 -17.62 10.63 -3.77
CA GLN A 50 -18.03 11.19 -2.47
C GLN A 50 -16.88 11.99 -1.84
N LEU A 51 -15.67 11.40 -1.78
CA LEU A 51 -14.48 12.07 -1.24
C LEU A 51 -14.16 13.34 -2.03
N GLN A 52 -14.26 13.30 -3.36
CA GLN A 52 -14.04 14.47 -4.20
C GLN A 52 -15.06 15.58 -3.93
N LYS A 53 -16.34 15.24 -3.80
CA LYS A 53 -17.41 16.19 -3.45
C LYS A 53 -17.20 16.84 -2.07
N MET A 54 -16.62 16.12 -1.13
CA MET A 54 -16.22 16.64 0.19
C MET A 54 -14.95 17.50 0.14
N GLY A 55 -14.29 17.61 -1.02
CA GLY A 55 -13.11 18.42 -1.22
C GLY A 55 -11.77 17.75 -0.87
N VAL A 56 -11.76 16.42 -0.68
CA VAL A 56 -10.53 15.63 -0.48
C VAL A 56 -9.68 15.69 -1.75
N ASN A 57 -8.36 15.91 -1.60
CA ASN A 57 -7.41 15.99 -2.73
C ASN A 57 -6.22 15.04 -2.61
N ASN A 58 -6.08 14.34 -1.49
CA ASN A 58 -4.99 13.41 -1.25
C ASN A 58 -5.49 12.17 -0.51
N LEU A 59 -5.12 10.98 -0.98
CA LEU A 59 -5.41 9.72 -0.29
C LEU A 59 -4.14 9.04 0.19
N ARG A 60 -4.12 8.66 1.46
CA ARG A 60 -3.14 7.73 2.01
C ARG A 60 -3.61 6.30 1.75
N ILE A 61 -3.01 5.63 0.77
CA ILE A 61 -3.38 4.30 0.28
C ILE A 61 -2.40 3.24 0.77
N MET A 62 -2.72 1.98 0.48
CA MET A 62 -1.80 0.86 0.64
C MET A 62 -1.28 0.43 -0.74
N ALA A 63 0.03 0.33 -0.91
CA ALA A 63 0.68 -0.26 -2.10
C ALA A 63 1.56 -1.47 -1.73
N SER A 64 1.27 -2.10 -0.58
CA SER A 64 1.92 -3.33 -0.10
C SER A 64 0.95 -4.14 0.74
N SER A 65 0.91 -5.46 0.55
CA SER A 65 0.21 -6.37 1.45
C SER A 65 0.77 -7.77 1.26
N GLU A 66 1.22 -8.36 2.36
CA GLU A 66 1.98 -9.60 2.32
C GLU A 66 1.15 -10.80 2.77
N GLY A 67 1.23 -11.90 2.02
CA GLY A 67 0.67 -13.19 2.37
C GLY A 67 1.56 -13.98 3.34
N PRO A 68 1.35 -15.30 3.51
CA PRO A 68 0.39 -16.11 2.76
C PRO A 68 -1.07 -15.77 3.09
N ASP A 69 -1.97 -16.07 2.16
CA ASP A 69 -3.40 -15.66 2.23
C ASP A 69 -4.22 -16.46 3.25
N ASP A 70 -3.64 -17.48 3.89
CA ASP A 70 -4.25 -18.22 4.99
C ASP A 70 -4.07 -17.54 6.37
N GLN A 71 -3.15 -16.59 6.47
CA GLN A 71 -2.80 -15.92 7.73
C GLN A 71 -3.88 -14.95 8.20
N PRO A 72 -4.20 -14.91 9.51
CA PRO A 72 -5.25 -14.04 10.05
C PRO A 72 -4.84 -12.56 10.07
N TYR A 73 -5.82 -11.70 10.36
CA TYR A 73 -5.63 -10.27 10.69
C TYR A 73 -4.95 -9.41 9.61
N ARG A 74 -5.09 -9.79 8.34
CA ARG A 74 -4.50 -9.08 7.20
C ARG A 74 -5.45 -9.02 6.00
N MET A 75 -5.12 -8.15 5.05
CA MET A 75 -5.84 -8.02 3.79
C MET A 75 -5.71 -9.29 2.94
N ARG A 76 -6.81 -9.70 2.31
CA ARG A 76 -6.86 -10.85 1.39
C ARG A 76 -7.72 -10.51 0.16
N PRO A 77 -7.36 -11.01 -1.03
CA PRO A 77 -6.06 -11.61 -1.36
C PRO A 77 -4.92 -10.58 -1.24
N SER A 78 -3.72 -11.04 -0.90
CA SER A 78 -2.53 -10.19 -0.76
C SER A 78 -1.95 -9.77 -2.10
N LEU A 79 -1.25 -8.62 -2.11
CA LEU A 79 -0.49 -8.13 -3.26
C LEU A 79 0.77 -8.97 -3.48
N GLN A 80 1.42 -9.42 -2.40
CA GLN A 80 2.62 -10.25 -2.42
C GLN A 80 2.38 -11.53 -1.60
N PRO A 81 1.80 -12.60 -2.20
CA PRO A 81 1.50 -13.83 -1.48
C PRO A 81 2.75 -14.57 -0.97
N ARG A 82 3.89 -14.40 -1.64
CA ARG A 82 5.20 -14.97 -1.24
C ARG A 82 6.30 -13.95 -1.50
N LEU A 83 7.42 -14.09 -0.79
CA LEU A 83 8.55 -13.18 -0.91
C LEU A 83 9.02 -13.05 -2.37
N GLY A 84 8.89 -11.85 -2.95
CA GLY A 84 9.27 -11.56 -4.34
C GLY A 84 8.22 -11.91 -5.41
N GLU A 85 7.16 -12.65 -5.06
CA GLU A 85 6.09 -13.05 -5.98
C GLU A 85 4.86 -12.16 -5.79
N TYR A 86 4.43 -11.47 -6.84
CA TYR A 86 3.28 -10.57 -6.78
C TYR A 86 2.04 -11.14 -7.45
N ASN A 87 0.89 -10.91 -6.82
CA ASN A 87 -0.42 -11.16 -7.37
C ASN A 87 -0.79 -10.06 -8.37
N GLU A 88 -0.58 -10.34 -9.66
CA GLU A 88 -0.85 -9.38 -10.74
C GLU A 88 -2.27 -8.85 -10.77
N LYS A 89 -3.24 -9.60 -10.25
CA LYS A 89 -4.65 -9.19 -10.25
C LYS A 89 -4.93 -8.09 -9.24
N ILE A 90 -4.20 -8.10 -8.13
CA ILE A 90 -4.24 -7.03 -7.13
C ILE A 90 -3.32 -5.87 -7.55
N PHE A 91 -2.21 -6.17 -8.22
CA PHE A 91 -1.34 -5.17 -8.82
C PHE A 91 -2.07 -4.31 -9.86
N GLN A 92 -2.86 -4.92 -10.75
CA GLN A 92 -3.75 -4.19 -11.68
C GLN A 92 -4.83 -3.37 -10.97
N GLY A 93 -5.20 -3.74 -9.74
CA GLY A 93 -6.05 -2.92 -8.88
C GLY A 93 -5.36 -1.62 -8.48
N LEU A 94 -4.06 -1.65 -8.17
CA LEU A 94 -3.29 -0.43 -7.89
C LEU A 94 -3.26 0.50 -9.11
N ASP A 95 -3.03 -0.04 -10.30
CA ASP A 95 -3.04 0.74 -11.55
C ASP A 95 -4.41 1.42 -11.76
N TYR A 96 -5.50 0.66 -11.59
CA TYR A 96 -6.85 1.19 -11.72
C TYR A 96 -7.15 2.27 -10.67
N LEU A 97 -6.73 2.06 -9.42
CA LEU A 97 -6.89 3.05 -8.36
C LEU A 97 -6.18 4.36 -8.73
N LEU A 98 -4.91 4.29 -9.14
CA LEU A 98 -4.13 5.48 -9.49
C LEU A 98 -4.72 6.23 -10.70
N ASP A 99 -5.22 5.52 -11.71
CA ASP A 99 -5.95 6.13 -12.82
C ASP A 99 -7.25 6.81 -12.36
N ALA A 100 -8.02 6.15 -11.49
CA ALA A 100 -9.26 6.71 -10.92
C ALA A 100 -9.00 7.97 -10.08
N LEU A 101 -7.88 8.02 -9.33
CA LEU A 101 -7.45 9.22 -8.61
C LEU A 101 -7.01 10.35 -9.55
N SER A 102 -6.25 10.00 -10.60
CA SER A 102 -5.79 10.94 -11.63
C SER A 102 -6.96 11.67 -12.28
N LYS A 103 -8.01 10.93 -12.70
CA LYS A 103 -9.24 11.48 -13.28
C LYS A 103 -9.95 12.46 -12.35
N ARG A 104 -9.76 12.32 -11.04
CA ARG A 104 -10.34 13.18 -9.99
C ARG A 104 -9.37 14.28 -9.49
N LYS A 105 -8.18 14.39 -10.09
CA LYS A 105 -7.11 15.31 -9.68
C LYS A 105 -6.70 15.12 -8.22
N MET A 106 -6.79 13.88 -7.72
CA MET A 106 -6.30 13.49 -6.40
C MET A 106 -4.87 12.99 -6.49
N THR A 107 -4.10 13.19 -5.42
CA THR A 107 -2.75 12.63 -5.24
C THR A 107 -2.78 11.47 -4.25
N ALA A 108 -1.75 10.63 -4.26
CA ALA A 108 -1.65 9.48 -3.37
C ALA A 108 -0.32 9.47 -2.59
N VAL A 109 -0.38 8.96 -1.36
CA VAL A 109 0.78 8.58 -0.55
C VAL A 109 0.58 7.13 -0.14
N SER A 110 1.61 6.29 -0.20
CA SER A 110 1.51 4.89 0.23
C SER A 110 2.07 4.68 1.64
N ASN A 111 1.50 3.70 2.33
CA ASN A 111 2.09 3.12 3.54
C ASN A 111 3.21 2.14 3.19
N GLY A 112 4.09 1.93 4.17
CA GLY A 112 5.12 0.89 4.11
C GLY A 112 4.53 -0.52 4.34
N PRO A 113 5.34 -1.56 4.07
CA PRO A 113 4.93 -2.95 4.14
C PRO A 113 4.77 -3.50 5.56
N GLY A 114 4.20 -4.70 5.67
CA GLY A 114 4.13 -5.47 6.92
C GLY A 114 5.48 -6.08 7.29
N PHE A 115 6.25 -5.40 8.15
CA PHE A 115 7.61 -5.83 8.54
C PHE A 115 7.67 -7.23 9.17
N ALA A 116 6.67 -7.60 9.98
CA ALA A 116 6.58 -8.92 10.61
C ALA A 116 6.68 -10.06 9.58
N GLN A 117 6.05 -9.88 8.42
CA GLN A 117 5.99 -10.94 7.41
C GLN A 117 7.33 -11.14 6.70
N TYR A 118 8.11 -10.07 6.50
CA TYR A 118 9.48 -10.18 5.99
C TYR A 118 10.40 -10.90 6.97
N ILE A 119 10.28 -10.60 8.27
CA ILE A 119 11.02 -11.32 9.31
C ILE A 119 10.64 -12.80 9.27
N ALA A 120 9.35 -13.12 9.22
CA ALA A 120 8.87 -14.50 9.16
C ALA A 120 9.38 -15.26 7.92
N TRP A 121 9.34 -14.64 6.74
CA TRP A 121 9.87 -15.28 5.52
C TRP A 121 11.38 -15.54 5.59
N ILE A 122 12.16 -14.59 6.10
CA ILE A 122 13.63 -14.67 6.11
C ILE A 122 14.13 -15.58 7.23
N THR A 123 13.53 -15.50 8.42
CA THR A 123 13.97 -16.23 9.61
C THR A 123 13.23 -17.54 9.82
N ARG A 124 12.13 -17.78 9.08
CA ARG A 124 11.21 -18.91 9.23
C ARG A 124 10.58 -19.00 10.62
N LYS A 125 10.47 -17.87 11.32
CA LYS A 125 9.79 -17.76 12.61
C LYS A 125 8.31 -17.46 12.41
N GLU A 126 7.49 -17.98 13.31
CA GLU A 126 6.07 -17.63 13.40
C GLU A 126 5.90 -16.19 13.89
N ILE A 127 4.85 -15.52 13.40
CA ILE A 127 4.53 -14.15 13.81
C ILE A 127 3.76 -14.22 15.14
N PRO A 128 4.25 -13.59 16.22
CA PRO A 128 3.53 -13.53 17.49
C PRO A 128 2.41 -12.48 17.41
N TYR A 129 1.27 -12.82 16.79
CA TYR A 129 0.18 -11.88 16.61
C TYR A 129 -0.34 -11.33 17.95
N PRO A 130 -0.52 -10.00 18.08
CA PRO A 130 -0.97 -9.40 19.32
C PRO A 130 -2.50 -9.47 19.44
N VAL A 131 -3.03 -10.67 19.67
CA VAL A 131 -4.49 -10.91 19.76
C VAL A 131 -5.10 -10.24 21.00
N THR A 132 -4.31 -10.06 22.06
CA THR A 132 -4.68 -9.35 23.29
C THR A 132 -3.75 -8.16 23.54
N ARG A 133 -4.20 -7.22 24.37
CA ARG A 133 -3.48 -5.95 24.59
C ARG A 133 -2.06 -6.15 25.16
N ASP A 134 -1.89 -7.13 26.04
CA ASP A 134 -0.62 -7.49 26.68
C ASP A 134 0.41 -8.12 25.72
N LYS A 135 -0.01 -8.49 24.50
CA LYS A 135 0.86 -9.11 23.48
C LYS A 135 1.48 -8.12 22.50
N TRP A 136 1.12 -6.84 22.58
CA TRP A 136 1.68 -5.82 21.69
C TRP A 136 3.18 -5.60 21.90
N ASP A 137 3.69 -5.74 23.12
CA ASP A 137 5.12 -5.57 23.39
C ASP A 137 5.95 -6.67 22.71
N GLU A 138 5.50 -7.92 22.81
CA GLU A 138 6.11 -9.07 22.14
C GLU A 138 6.08 -8.92 20.61
N PHE A 139 4.94 -8.53 20.04
CA PHE A 139 4.83 -8.26 18.61
C PHE A 139 5.72 -7.09 18.17
N THR A 140 5.78 -6.03 18.98
CA THR A 140 6.62 -4.86 18.68
C THR A 140 8.08 -5.26 18.66
N GLU A 141 8.58 -5.97 19.68
CA GLU A 141 9.95 -6.51 19.72
C GLU A 141 10.24 -7.44 18.55
N PHE A 142 9.25 -8.24 18.12
CA PHE A 142 9.39 -9.04 16.91
C PHE A 142 9.59 -8.13 15.69
N THR A 143 8.73 -7.12 15.49
CA THR A 143 8.78 -6.25 14.30
C THR A 143 9.98 -5.31 14.22
N THR A 144 10.54 -4.88 15.36
CA THR A 144 11.73 -4.01 15.37
C THR A 144 12.96 -4.69 14.76
N LYS A 145 13.04 -6.03 14.83
CA LYS A 145 14.09 -6.85 14.22
C LYS A 145 14.21 -6.63 12.71
N PHE A 146 13.17 -6.15 12.03
CA PHE A 146 13.27 -5.81 10.62
C PHE A 146 14.37 -4.77 10.34
N TYR A 147 14.57 -3.82 11.27
CA TYR A 147 15.55 -2.74 11.15
C TYR A 147 16.81 -2.96 11.98
N SER A 148 16.70 -3.69 13.09
CA SER A 148 17.76 -3.78 14.10
C SER A 148 18.54 -5.10 14.09
N ASP A 149 18.19 -6.06 13.24
CA ASP A 149 18.80 -7.39 13.21
C ASP A 149 19.97 -7.45 12.21
N ASP A 150 21.12 -7.96 12.67
CA ASP A 150 22.36 -8.16 11.89
C ASP A 150 22.21 -9.16 10.74
N SER A 151 21.11 -9.93 10.69
CA SER A 151 20.83 -10.89 9.61
C SER A 151 20.44 -10.24 8.27
N ASN A 152 20.56 -8.91 8.16
CA ASN A 152 20.32 -8.09 6.96
C ASN A 152 18.90 -8.27 6.39
N ILE A 153 17.90 -8.34 7.27
CA ILE A 153 16.48 -8.56 6.91
C ILE A 153 16.00 -7.46 5.95
N LYS A 154 16.22 -6.20 6.31
CA LYS A 154 15.86 -5.04 5.49
C LYS A 154 16.47 -5.11 4.09
N ASP A 155 17.75 -5.44 3.97
CA ASP A 155 18.44 -5.47 2.68
C ASP A 155 17.96 -6.61 1.79
N LYS A 156 17.71 -7.80 2.38
CA LYS A 156 17.12 -8.95 1.69
C LYS A 156 15.71 -8.64 1.20
N ALA A 157 14.90 -7.98 2.03
CA ALA A 157 13.56 -7.53 1.64
C ALA A 157 13.60 -6.46 0.53
N GLY A 158 14.48 -5.47 0.67
CA GLY A 158 14.61 -4.34 -0.25
C GLY A 158 15.00 -4.76 -1.66
N LYS A 159 15.98 -5.66 -1.81
CA LYS A 159 16.41 -6.19 -3.13
C LYS A 159 15.27 -6.88 -3.90
N LEU A 160 14.25 -7.38 -3.20
CA LEU A 160 13.14 -8.11 -3.79
C LEU A 160 11.91 -7.22 -4.08
N GLN A 161 11.79 -6.07 -3.41
CA GLN A 161 10.69 -5.12 -3.62
C GLN A 161 10.98 -4.06 -4.70
N THR A 162 12.20 -3.50 -4.75
CA THR A 162 12.48 -2.26 -5.50
C THR A 162 12.37 -2.39 -7.01
N ASN A 163 12.55 -3.60 -7.57
CA ASN A 163 12.53 -3.78 -9.02
C ASN A 163 11.12 -3.74 -9.65
N ARG A 164 10.03 -3.86 -8.87
CA ARG A 164 8.66 -3.96 -9.44
C ARG A 164 7.73 -2.82 -9.06
N SER A 165 7.80 -2.31 -7.83
CA SER A 165 6.93 -1.22 -7.37
C SER A 165 7.19 0.13 -8.08
N LEU A 166 8.43 0.34 -8.57
CA LEU A 166 8.83 1.56 -9.28
C LEU A 166 8.64 1.48 -10.81
N HIS A 167 8.43 0.28 -11.36
CA HIS A 167 8.22 0.05 -12.79
C HIS A 167 6.97 -0.80 -13.08
N PRO A 168 5.76 -0.39 -12.66
CA PRO A 168 4.53 -1.01 -13.15
C PRO A 168 4.45 -0.88 -14.68
N LYS A 169 4.12 -1.98 -15.38
CA LYS A 169 3.72 -1.88 -16.79
C LYS A 169 2.29 -1.34 -16.81
N ASN A 170 2.13 -0.02 -16.80
CA ASN A 170 0.82 0.63 -16.90
C ASN A 170 0.12 0.20 -18.21
N GLY A 171 -0.72 -0.83 -18.14
CA GLY A 171 -1.47 -1.36 -19.28
C GLY A 171 -2.68 -0.52 -19.70
N PHE A 172 -2.88 0.64 -19.06
CA PHE A 172 -4.05 1.50 -19.23
C PHE A 172 -3.79 2.77 -20.05
N THR A 173 -2.58 2.95 -20.61
CA THR A 173 -2.35 3.94 -21.67
C THR A 173 -2.58 3.30 -23.04
N LYS A 174 -3.82 3.37 -23.52
CA LYS A 174 -4.15 3.43 -24.95
C LYS A 174 -5.15 4.54 -25.16
#